data_AF-D3PJK9-F1
#
_entry.id   AF-D3PJK9-F1
#
_cell.length_a   1.000
_cell.length_b   1.000
_cell.length_c   1.000
_cell.angle_alpha   90.00
_cell.angle_beta   90.00
_cell.angle_gamma   90.00
#
_symmetry.space_group_name_H-M   'P 1'
#
loop_
_entity.id
_entity.type
_entity.pdbx_description
1 polymer ?
#
loop_
_entity_poly.entity_id
_entity_poly.type
_entity_poly.pdbx_seq_one_letter_code
_entity_poly.pdbx_strand_id
1 'polypeptide(L)'
;MDLSQHSREELIQEIRRLEKHVLQLRNVIAKKGDSRDKKIVRHKKKGREFDHSLYKKRKVLFQITYFGWNYHGFTTQEDSCMTIEAHLFKALLTTCLIQSRETSNYHRCGRTDKGVSAFRQVISIDVRTNLKEGIGVFDYPDCKADSRPDMPHEIDYIKIINSNLPPDIQLIAWTPAQNRELSARFDCKKRTYKYFFPLGSIKSLSKMNEAGAKLVGSHDFRNFCKMDVSNGVLTYIRRMVNVSTSVLEPSKEKESSPYDLCVLKVEGNAFLWHQIRCIVTVLFHIGQGREEPELIDELLDIEKNPCRPQYGLASEIPLNLFDCSYEGLTWDYNLESLRTCIKGFQELWAEHAIKAEMIKACLDELESHFDERVIEQASALLPHSKQRIYTPFLEMLKCPSLEEKIQRLNKRRKRNENSD
;
A
#
# COMPACT_ATOMS: atom_id res chain seq x y z
N MET A 1 9.12 5.02 32.59
CA MET A 1 8.60 4.68 33.93
C MET A 1 8.72 3.17 34.03
N ASP A 2 9.53 2.67 34.97
CA ASP A 2 9.79 1.24 35.08
C ASP A 2 8.59 0.56 35.75
N LEU A 3 7.78 -0.12 34.95
CA LEU A 3 6.50 -0.74 35.36
C LEU A 3 6.71 -2.02 36.20
N SER A 4 7.96 -2.48 36.32
CA SER A 4 8.30 -3.72 37.01
C SER A 4 8.25 -3.63 38.54
N GLN A 5 8.17 -2.42 39.10
CA GLN A 5 8.19 -2.18 40.54
C GLN A 5 6.82 -1.83 41.15
N HIS A 6 5.74 -1.88 40.37
CA HIS A 6 4.41 -1.43 40.83
C HIS A 6 3.52 -2.62 41.16
N SER A 7 2.77 -2.51 42.26
CA SER A 7 1.75 -3.49 42.63
C SER A 7 0.60 -3.51 41.61
N ARG A 8 -0.14 -4.61 41.55
CA ARG A 8 -1.29 -4.78 40.63
C ARG A 8 -2.34 -3.67 40.81
N GLU A 9 -2.54 -3.22 42.04
CA GLU A 9 -3.51 -2.17 42.38
C GLU A 9 -3.04 -0.79 41.91
N GLU A 10 -1.74 -0.49 42.04
CA GLU A 10 -1.14 0.75 41.52
C GLU A 10 -1.19 0.80 39.99
N LEU A 11 -0.93 -0.33 39.31
CA LEU A 11 -1.06 -0.43 37.86
C LEU A 11 -2.50 -0.21 37.39
N ILE A 12 -3.50 -0.75 38.10
CA ILE A 12 -4.91 -0.54 37.79
C ILE A 12 -5.33 0.92 38.01
N GLN A 13 -4.83 1.56 39.07
CA GLN A 13 -5.07 2.99 39.29
C GLN A 13 -4.42 3.85 38.21
N GLU A 14 -3.20 3.50 37.79
CA GLU A 14 -2.50 4.22 36.73
C GLU A 14 -3.19 4.07 35.38
N ILE A 15 -3.69 2.88 35.04
CA ILE A 15 -4.51 2.66 33.84
C ILE A 15 -5.76 3.54 33.88
N ARG A 16 -6.51 3.54 34.99
CA ARG A 16 -7.71 4.39 35.14
C ARG A 16 -7.38 5.88 35.05
N ARG A 17 -6.21 6.30 35.56
CA ARG A 17 -5.72 7.68 35.46
C ARG A 17 -5.41 8.04 34.02
N LEU A 18 -4.70 7.17 33.30
CA LEU A 18 -4.36 7.35 31.89
C LEU A 18 -5.61 7.37 31.00
N GLU A 19 -6.59 6.50 31.25
CA GLU A 19 -7.88 6.49 30.53
C GLU A 19 -8.64 7.82 30.70
N LYS A 20 -8.71 8.34 31.93
CA LYS A 20 -9.29 9.66 32.20
C LYS A 20 -8.51 10.79 31.51
N HIS A 21 -7.18 10.70 31.51
CA HIS A 21 -6.32 11.69 30.87
C HIS A 21 -6.49 11.69 29.34
N VAL A 22 -6.55 10.51 28.72
CA VAL A 22 -6.84 10.35 27.28
C VAL A 22 -8.22 10.88 26.93
N LEU A 23 -9.24 10.64 27.76
CA LEU A 23 -10.57 11.19 27.57
C LEU A 23 -10.57 12.72 27.66
N GLN A 24 -9.84 13.30 28.61
CA GLN A 24 -9.65 14.75 28.71
C GLN A 24 -8.92 15.31 27.49
N LEU A 25 -7.84 14.68 27.03
CA LEU A 25 -7.10 15.10 25.85
C LEU A 25 -7.96 15.03 24.58
N ARG A 26 -8.77 13.97 24.41
CA ARG A 26 -9.76 13.87 23.33
C ARG A 26 -10.76 15.03 23.37
N ASN A 27 -11.26 15.38 24.56
CA ASN A 27 -12.17 16.51 24.74
C ASN A 27 -11.49 17.88 24.47
N VAL A 28 -10.22 18.03 24.83
CA VAL A 28 -9.43 19.25 24.56
C VAL A 28 -9.12 19.38 23.07
N ILE A 29 -8.79 18.28 22.38
CA ILE A 29 -8.60 18.25 20.92
C ILE A 29 -9.91 18.58 20.22
N ALA A 30 -11.03 18.01 20.67
CA ALA A 30 -12.37 18.35 20.16
C ALA A 30 -12.67 19.85 20.34
N LYS A 31 -12.36 20.44 21.52
CA LYS A 31 -12.52 21.89 21.77
C LYS A 31 -11.55 22.78 20.99
N LYS A 32 -10.32 22.32 20.71
CA LYS A 32 -9.30 23.06 19.92
C LYS A 32 -9.60 23.01 18.41
N GLY A 33 -10.19 21.92 17.91
CA GLY A 33 -10.76 21.88 16.56
C GLY A 33 -11.92 22.88 16.42
N ASP A 34 -12.74 22.99 17.45
CA ASP A 34 -13.94 23.84 17.47
C ASP A 34 -13.64 25.35 17.66
N SER A 35 -12.41 25.73 18.02
CA SER A 35 -12.04 27.15 18.24
C SER A 35 -11.38 27.83 17.03
N ARG A 36 -10.87 27.08 16.05
CA ARG A 36 -10.48 27.65 14.74
C ARG A 36 -11.68 27.83 13.79
N ASP A 37 -12.77 27.11 14.01
CA ASP A 37 -13.99 27.18 13.18
C ASP A 37 -15.04 28.21 13.66
N LYS A 38 -14.86 28.84 14.83
CA LYS A 38 -15.88 29.70 15.47
C LYS A 38 -15.94 31.17 15.03
N LYS A 39 -15.14 31.61 14.04
CA LYS A 39 -15.29 32.95 13.44
C LYS A 39 -16.03 32.98 12.09
N ILE A 40 -16.61 31.86 11.65
CA ILE A 40 -17.54 31.82 10.50
C ILE A 40 -18.88 31.25 10.97
N VAL A 41 -19.59 31.96 11.86
CA VAL A 41 -21.01 31.69 12.09
C VAL A 41 -21.80 32.41 10.99
N ARG A 42 -21.73 31.87 9.75
CA ARG A 42 -22.82 32.04 8.79
C ARG A 42 -23.92 31.08 9.20
N HIS A 43 -25.14 31.58 9.35
CA HIS A 43 -26.34 30.76 9.57
C HIS A 43 -26.35 29.52 8.66
N LYS A 44 -26.04 28.36 9.23
CA LYS A 44 -26.16 27.07 8.53
C LYS A 44 -27.66 26.77 8.46
N LYS A 45 -28.33 27.19 7.38
CA LYS A 45 -29.66 26.66 7.03
C LYS A 45 -29.56 25.14 7.16
N LYS A 46 -30.48 24.50 7.92
CA LYS A 46 -30.62 23.03 7.95
C LYS A 46 -30.80 22.58 6.50
N GLY A 47 -29.72 22.13 5.87
CA GLY A 47 -29.77 21.59 4.52
C GLY A 47 -30.66 20.36 4.55
N ARG A 48 -31.56 20.24 3.58
CA ARG A 48 -32.35 19.03 3.37
C ARG A 48 -31.38 17.86 3.21
N GLU A 49 -31.56 16.80 4.01
CA GLU A 49 -30.74 15.59 3.89
C GLU A 49 -30.84 15.02 2.47
N PHE A 50 -29.72 14.53 1.95
CA PHE A 50 -29.65 14.00 0.59
C PHE A 50 -30.40 12.66 0.53
N ASP A 51 -31.44 12.62 -0.28
CA ASP A 51 -32.25 11.40 -0.45
C ASP A 51 -31.64 10.50 -1.52
N HIS A 52 -30.92 9.47 -1.07
CA HIS A 52 -30.34 8.45 -1.94
C HIS A 52 -31.39 7.59 -2.65
N SER A 53 -32.62 7.46 -2.14
CA SER A 53 -33.67 6.63 -2.76
C SER A 53 -34.05 7.13 -4.16
N LEU A 54 -33.86 8.41 -4.45
CA LEU A 54 -34.16 9.03 -5.74
C LEU A 54 -33.17 8.67 -6.86
N TYR A 55 -32.18 7.82 -6.58
CA TYR A 55 -31.13 7.44 -7.53
C TYR A 55 -30.97 5.93 -7.56
N LYS A 56 -30.73 5.37 -8.76
CA LYS A 56 -30.23 4.00 -8.88
C LYS A 56 -28.78 3.92 -8.43
N LYS A 57 -28.29 2.70 -8.26
CA LYS A 57 -26.87 2.43 -8.00
C LYS A 57 -26.21 1.90 -9.27
N ARG A 58 -24.90 2.13 -9.39
CA ARG A 58 -24.04 1.57 -10.42
C ARG A 58 -22.85 0.89 -9.77
N LYS A 59 -22.60 -0.36 -10.15
CA LYS A 59 -21.36 -1.05 -9.82
C LYS A 59 -20.25 -0.50 -10.72
N VAL A 60 -19.20 0.04 -10.11
CA VAL A 60 -18.05 0.60 -10.83
C VAL A 60 -16.75 0.07 -10.28
N LEU A 61 -15.72 0.13 -11.12
CA LEU A 61 -14.33 0.01 -10.70
C LEU A 61 -13.64 1.37 -10.84
N PHE A 62 -12.80 1.69 -9.87
CA PHE A 62 -12.07 2.94 -9.79
C PHE A 62 -10.57 2.67 -9.78
N GLN A 63 -9.82 3.37 -10.62
CA GLN A 63 -8.35 3.39 -10.61
C GLN A 63 -7.84 4.58 -9.83
N ILE A 64 -7.09 4.31 -8.77
CA ILE A 64 -6.59 5.30 -7.82
C ILE A 64 -5.06 5.27 -7.85
N THR A 65 -4.47 6.45 -7.93
CA THR A 65 -3.04 6.69 -7.76
C THR A 65 -2.80 7.45 -6.45
N TYR A 66 -1.73 7.11 -5.73
CA TYR A 66 -1.32 7.82 -4.54
C TYR A 66 0.17 7.64 -4.23
N PHE A 67 0.77 8.67 -3.63
CA PHE A 67 2.11 8.59 -3.03
C PHE A 67 1.99 8.27 -1.55
N GLY A 68 2.42 7.07 -1.16
CA GLY A 68 2.15 6.49 0.17
C GLY A 68 2.97 7.08 1.32
N TRP A 69 3.93 7.96 1.03
CA TRP A 69 4.99 8.38 1.95
C TRP A 69 4.49 8.95 3.28
N ASN A 70 3.35 9.65 3.25
CA ASN A 70 2.75 10.31 4.41
C ASN A 70 1.56 9.52 5.00
N TYR A 71 1.30 8.30 4.53
CA TYR A 71 0.11 7.53 4.88
C TYR A 71 0.45 6.22 5.59
N HIS A 72 -0.44 5.81 6.49
CA HIS A 72 -0.34 4.56 7.26
C HIS A 72 -0.84 3.33 6.50
N GLY A 73 -0.71 3.38 5.17
CA GLY A 73 -1.10 2.31 4.26
C GLY A 73 -2.49 2.54 3.66
N PHE A 74 -2.95 1.55 2.90
CA PHE A 74 -4.21 1.67 2.18
C PHE A 74 -5.41 1.54 3.10
N THR A 75 -5.43 0.50 3.95
CA THR A 75 -6.62 0.12 4.73
C THR A 75 -6.81 0.99 5.96
N THR A 76 -8.06 1.36 6.26
CA THR A 76 -8.40 2.07 7.49
C THR A 76 -7.99 1.29 8.74
N GLN A 77 -7.47 2.00 9.73
CA GLN A 77 -7.09 1.49 11.05
C GLN A 77 -7.90 2.22 12.11
N GLU A 78 -8.25 1.57 13.23
CA GLU A 78 -9.10 2.15 14.27
C GLU A 78 -8.49 3.41 14.92
N ASP A 79 -7.17 3.47 14.95
CA ASP A 79 -6.36 4.52 15.57
C ASP A 79 -5.88 5.59 14.57
N SER A 80 -6.14 5.43 13.27
CA SER A 80 -5.62 6.36 12.26
C SER A 80 -6.58 6.69 11.11
N CYS A 81 -6.81 7.99 10.95
CA CYS A 81 -7.47 8.56 9.78
C CYS A 81 -6.51 8.85 8.61
N MET A 82 -5.20 8.65 8.77
CA MET A 82 -4.19 8.92 7.74
C MET A 82 -3.97 7.72 6.83
N THR A 83 -5.05 7.15 6.30
CA THR A 83 -5.03 6.00 5.39
C THR A 83 -5.73 6.38 4.10
N ILE A 84 -5.33 5.74 2.99
CA ILE A 84 -5.92 6.04 1.68
C ILE A 84 -7.43 5.80 1.68
N GLU A 85 -7.87 4.69 2.28
CA GLU A 85 -9.29 4.38 2.43
C GLU A 85 -10.04 5.44 3.26
N ALA A 86 -9.45 5.96 4.35
CA ALA A 86 -10.14 6.97 5.16
C ALA A 86 -10.41 8.25 4.35
N HIS A 87 -9.44 8.72 3.57
CA HIS A 87 -9.62 9.87 2.67
C HIS A 87 -10.64 9.58 1.57
N LEU A 88 -10.57 8.39 0.96
CA LEU A 88 -11.49 7.99 -0.10
C LEU A 88 -12.94 7.89 0.39
N PHE A 89 -13.18 7.22 1.52
CA PHE A 89 -14.52 7.10 2.08
C PHE A 89 -15.05 8.45 2.54
N LYS A 90 -14.20 9.34 3.08
CA LYS A 90 -14.59 10.71 3.40
C LYS A 90 -15.08 11.46 2.14
N ALA A 91 -14.34 11.35 1.03
CA ALA A 91 -14.73 11.97 -0.25
C ALA A 91 -16.03 11.37 -0.81
N LEU A 92 -16.18 10.05 -0.81
CA LEU A 92 -17.39 9.35 -1.29
C LEU A 92 -18.64 9.70 -0.47
N LEU A 93 -18.52 9.84 0.86
CA LEU A 93 -19.61 10.23 1.74
C LEU A 93 -19.97 11.72 1.59
N THR A 94 -18.96 12.58 1.50
CA THR A 94 -19.15 14.04 1.36
C THR A 94 -19.82 14.40 0.03
N THR A 95 -19.58 13.61 -1.01
CA THR A 95 -20.19 13.77 -2.34
C THR A 95 -21.53 13.03 -2.48
N CYS A 96 -22.00 12.37 -1.42
CA CYS A 96 -23.20 11.53 -1.40
C CYS A 96 -23.22 10.49 -2.53
N LEU A 97 -22.04 9.96 -2.89
CA LEU A 97 -21.93 8.85 -3.85
C LEU A 97 -22.29 7.51 -3.20
N ILE A 98 -22.07 7.39 -1.89
CA ILE A 98 -22.46 6.23 -1.08
C ILE A 98 -23.18 6.71 0.18
N GLN A 99 -24.02 5.84 0.76
CA GLN A 99 -24.66 6.07 2.06
C GLN A 99 -23.72 5.69 3.21
N SER A 100 -23.11 4.52 3.12
CA SER A 100 -22.17 4.01 4.11
C SER A 100 -21.16 3.07 3.44
N ARG A 101 -20.10 2.74 4.18
CA ARG A 101 -19.09 1.79 3.71
C ARG A 101 -19.68 0.37 3.59
N GLU A 102 -20.47 -0.03 4.57
CA GLU A 102 -21.04 -1.36 4.74
C GLU A 102 -22.02 -1.70 3.62
N THR A 103 -22.76 -0.70 3.14
CA THR A 103 -23.81 -0.85 2.11
C THR A 103 -23.31 -0.60 0.69
N SER A 104 -22.02 -0.32 0.51
CA SER A 104 -21.41 0.05 -0.78
C SER A 104 -20.79 -1.12 -1.55
N ASN A 105 -20.88 -2.36 -1.04
CA ASN A 105 -20.30 -3.55 -1.68
C ASN A 105 -18.83 -3.33 -2.11
N TYR A 106 -18.05 -2.80 -1.18
CA TYR A 106 -16.68 -2.36 -1.40
C TYR A 106 -15.68 -3.52 -1.39
N HIS A 107 -14.88 -3.61 -2.45
CA HIS A 107 -13.70 -4.50 -2.52
C HIS A 107 -12.48 -3.74 -3.02
N ARG A 108 -11.30 -4.19 -2.60
CA ARG A 108 -9.99 -3.61 -2.94
C ARG A 108 -9.07 -4.66 -3.53
N CYS A 109 -8.32 -4.29 -4.56
CA CYS A 109 -7.43 -5.20 -5.26
C CYS A 109 -6.23 -5.63 -4.42
N GLY A 110 -5.57 -4.69 -3.76
CA GLY A 110 -4.42 -4.94 -2.89
C GLY A 110 -4.43 -4.08 -1.64
N ARG A 111 -3.75 -4.53 -0.58
CA ARG A 111 -3.48 -3.74 0.61
C ARG A 111 -2.03 -3.30 0.55
N THR A 112 -1.77 -2.03 0.31
CA THR A 112 -0.40 -1.51 0.40
C THR A 112 -0.09 -1.17 1.85
N ASP A 113 1.11 -1.56 2.32
CA ASP A 113 1.58 -1.24 3.67
C ASP A 113 1.82 0.28 3.83
N LYS A 114 2.08 0.72 5.06
CA LYS A 114 2.52 2.09 5.37
C LYS A 114 3.68 2.50 4.45
N GLY A 115 3.67 3.73 3.94
CA GLY A 115 4.71 4.28 3.06
C GLY A 115 4.69 3.80 1.60
N VAL A 116 4.01 2.69 1.30
CA VAL A 116 3.99 2.10 -0.05
C VAL A 116 3.04 2.87 -0.96
N SER A 117 3.54 3.24 -2.14
CA SER A 117 2.77 4.00 -3.16
C SER A 117 2.00 3.08 -4.11
N ALA A 118 1.07 3.63 -4.87
CA ALA A 118 0.41 2.92 -5.96
C ALA A 118 0.07 3.85 -7.12
N PHE A 119 0.21 3.36 -8.35
CA PHE A 119 -0.23 4.08 -9.56
C PHE A 119 -1.62 3.65 -10.01
N ARG A 120 -1.86 2.33 -10.13
CA ARG A 120 -3.16 1.77 -10.55
C ARG A 120 -3.68 0.79 -9.51
N GLN A 121 -3.87 1.28 -8.29
CA GLN A 121 -4.66 0.58 -7.30
C GLN A 121 -6.12 0.58 -7.77
N VAL A 122 -6.81 -0.55 -7.60
CA VAL A 122 -8.20 -0.67 -8.05
C VAL A 122 -9.11 -1.04 -6.91
N ILE A 123 -10.25 -0.37 -6.84
CA ILE A 123 -11.38 -0.75 -5.98
C ILE A 123 -12.61 -1.01 -6.85
N SER A 124 -13.53 -1.82 -6.35
CA SER A 124 -14.86 -2.02 -6.92
C SER A 124 -15.90 -1.65 -5.87
N ILE A 125 -16.90 -0.86 -6.24
CA ILE A 125 -17.84 -0.27 -5.29
C ILE A 125 -19.17 0.07 -5.98
N ASP A 126 -20.26 0.09 -5.21
CA ASP A 126 -21.57 0.52 -5.66
C ASP A 126 -21.74 2.01 -5.33
N VAL A 127 -21.96 2.84 -6.36
CA VAL A 127 -22.14 4.28 -6.22
C VAL A 127 -23.47 4.73 -6.79
N ARG A 128 -23.97 5.88 -6.34
CA ARG A 128 -25.06 6.61 -7.00
C ARG A 128 -24.75 6.86 -8.47
N THR A 129 -25.76 6.72 -9.32
CA THR A 129 -25.72 7.09 -10.75
C THR A 129 -26.84 8.06 -11.09
N ASN A 130 -26.60 8.95 -12.05
CA ASN A 130 -27.63 9.80 -12.64
C ASN A 130 -28.49 9.07 -13.67
N LEU A 131 -28.04 7.92 -14.17
CA LEU A 131 -28.68 7.19 -15.26
C LEU A 131 -29.63 6.12 -14.71
N LYS A 132 -30.78 5.93 -15.38
CA LYS A 132 -31.75 4.87 -15.03
C LYS A 132 -31.39 3.51 -15.63
N GLU A 133 -30.57 3.51 -16.68
CA GLU A 133 -30.14 2.33 -17.43
C GLU A 133 -28.66 2.43 -17.83
N GLY A 134 -28.09 1.33 -18.30
CA GLY A 134 -26.70 1.23 -18.75
C GLY A 134 -25.89 0.18 -18.00
N ILE A 135 -24.67 -0.08 -18.47
CA ILE A 135 -23.80 -1.12 -17.91
C ILE A 135 -23.56 -0.86 -16.42
N GLY A 136 -23.74 -1.90 -15.61
CA GLY A 136 -23.53 -1.87 -14.17
C GLY A 136 -24.61 -1.12 -13.38
N VAL A 137 -25.62 -0.50 -14.01
CA VAL A 137 -26.75 0.14 -13.32
C VAL A 137 -27.72 -0.92 -12.82
N PHE A 138 -28.19 -0.78 -11.58
CA PHE A 138 -29.13 -1.71 -10.97
C PHE A 138 -30.09 -1.06 -9.96
N ASP A 139 -31.25 -1.68 -9.81
CA ASP A 139 -32.28 -1.34 -8.83
C ASP A 139 -32.06 -2.03 -7.48
N TYR A 140 -32.67 -1.49 -6.44
CA TYR A 140 -32.67 -2.04 -5.09
C TYR A 140 -34.02 -1.77 -4.40
N PRO A 141 -34.39 -2.50 -3.32
CA PRO A 141 -35.76 -2.51 -2.79
C PRO A 141 -36.38 -1.14 -2.47
N ASP A 142 -35.57 -0.18 -2.01
CA ASP A 142 -36.04 1.15 -1.63
C ASP A 142 -35.84 2.22 -2.72
N CYS A 143 -35.54 1.82 -3.97
CA CYS A 143 -35.26 2.76 -5.04
C CYS A 143 -36.56 3.40 -5.58
N LYS A 144 -36.55 4.73 -5.68
CA LYS A 144 -37.62 5.61 -6.20
C LYS A 144 -37.11 6.48 -7.35
N ALA A 145 -36.12 6.00 -8.10
CA ALA A 145 -35.49 6.75 -9.18
C ALA A 145 -36.48 7.19 -10.28
N ASP A 146 -37.57 6.45 -10.48
CA ASP A 146 -38.62 6.80 -11.44
C ASP A 146 -39.39 8.06 -11.07
N SER A 147 -39.38 8.46 -9.78
CA SER A 147 -39.97 9.72 -9.32
C SER A 147 -39.13 10.95 -9.68
N ARG A 148 -37.93 10.76 -10.24
CA ARG A 148 -37.01 11.83 -10.65
C ARG A 148 -36.99 11.96 -12.18
N PRO A 149 -36.91 13.19 -12.73
CA PRO A 149 -36.65 13.41 -14.14
C PRO A 149 -35.36 12.74 -14.61
N ASP A 150 -35.33 12.34 -15.88
CA ASP A 150 -34.12 11.79 -16.49
C ASP A 150 -33.03 12.86 -16.60
N MET A 151 -31.80 12.45 -16.30
CA MET A 151 -30.63 13.30 -16.46
C MET A 151 -29.89 12.89 -17.73
N PRO A 152 -29.48 13.85 -18.58
CA PRO A 152 -28.86 13.54 -19.87
C PRO A 152 -27.44 12.96 -19.73
N HIS A 153 -26.78 13.20 -18.60
CA HIS A 153 -25.37 12.85 -18.41
C HIS A 153 -25.12 12.17 -17.07
N GLU A 154 -24.16 11.24 -17.08
CA GLU A 154 -23.65 10.61 -15.88
C GLU A 154 -22.89 11.61 -14.99
N ILE A 155 -22.76 11.28 -13.72
CA ILE A 155 -21.90 12.00 -12.78
C ILE A 155 -20.44 11.87 -13.23
N ASP A 156 -19.74 13.00 -13.31
CA ASP A 156 -18.28 13.00 -13.44
C ASP A 156 -17.64 12.56 -12.12
N TYR A 157 -17.55 11.24 -11.94
CA TYR A 157 -17.03 10.61 -10.72
C TYR A 157 -15.60 11.06 -10.41
N ILE A 158 -14.77 11.23 -11.44
CA ILE A 158 -13.37 11.63 -11.27
C ILE A 158 -13.32 13.03 -10.68
N LYS A 159 -13.99 14.00 -11.30
CA LYS A 159 -13.98 15.39 -10.88
C LYS A 159 -14.54 15.58 -9.47
N ILE A 160 -15.70 14.97 -9.17
CA ILE A 160 -16.37 15.17 -7.88
C ILE A 160 -15.59 14.53 -6.72
N ILE A 161 -14.98 13.35 -6.95
CA ILE A 161 -14.17 12.66 -5.93
C ILE A 161 -12.86 13.41 -5.72
N ASN A 162 -12.12 13.75 -6.79
CA ASN A 162 -10.81 14.43 -6.68
C ASN A 162 -10.92 15.80 -6.02
N SER A 163 -12.02 16.52 -6.22
CA SER A 163 -12.28 17.80 -5.53
C SER A 163 -12.38 17.69 -4.00
N ASN A 164 -12.53 16.46 -3.49
CA ASN A 164 -12.63 16.14 -2.06
C ASN A 164 -11.47 15.26 -1.55
N LEU A 165 -10.48 14.97 -2.42
CA LEU A 165 -9.28 14.22 -2.06
C LEU A 165 -8.08 15.16 -1.87
N PRO A 166 -7.10 14.77 -1.05
CA PRO A 166 -5.78 15.40 -1.05
C PRO A 166 -5.10 15.35 -2.44
N PRO A 167 -4.23 16.30 -2.79
CA PRO A 167 -3.54 16.33 -4.09
C PRO A 167 -2.71 15.08 -4.41
N ASP A 168 -2.19 14.40 -3.39
CA ASP A 168 -1.38 13.19 -3.46
C ASP A 168 -2.20 11.88 -3.49
N ILE A 169 -3.53 11.97 -3.52
CA ILE A 169 -4.45 10.85 -3.77
C ILE A 169 -5.40 11.27 -4.90
N GLN A 170 -5.34 10.59 -6.04
CA GLN A 170 -6.17 10.95 -7.19
C GLN A 170 -6.87 9.72 -7.77
N LEU A 171 -8.14 9.87 -8.10
CA LEU A 171 -8.85 9.00 -9.01
C LEU A 171 -8.44 9.38 -10.44
N ILE A 172 -7.94 8.44 -11.23
CA ILE A 172 -7.43 8.71 -12.60
C ILE A 172 -8.31 8.11 -13.69
N ALA A 173 -9.06 7.06 -13.37
CA ALA A 173 -9.98 6.43 -14.30
C ALA A 173 -11.08 5.69 -13.56
N TRP A 174 -12.16 5.39 -14.28
CA TRP A 174 -13.22 4.51 -13.80
C TRP A 174 -13.77 3.66 -14.93
N THR A 175 -14.53 2.62 -14.61
CA THR A 175 -15.26 1.82 -15.60
C THR A 175 -16.50 1.20 -14.97
N PRO A 176 -17.64 1.11 -15.68
CA PRO A 176 -18.78 0.35 -15.19
C PRO A 176 -18.45 -1.15 -15.14
N ALA A 177 -18.92 -1.83 -14.10
CA ALA A 177 -18.73 -3.28 -14.00
C ALA A 177 -19.67 -4.02 -14.96
N GLN A 178 -19.12 -4.99 -15.70
CA GLN A 178 -19.89 -5.80 -16.66
C GLN A 178 -20.94 -6.69 -15.99
N ASN A 179 -20.75 -7.03 -14.72
CA ASN A 179 -21.72 -7.74 -13.90
C ASN A 179 -21.64 -7.28 -12.44
N ARG A 180 -22.63 -7.66 -11.61
CA ARG A 180 -22.75 -7.20 -10.22
C ARG A 180 -21.74 -7.85 -9.25
N GLU A 181 -21.15 -8.96 -9.65
CA GLU A 181 -20.27 -9.81 -8.84
C GLU A 181 -18.80 -9.43 -9.00
N LEU A 182 -18.47 -8.69 -10.06
CA LEU A 182 -17.13 -8.24 -10.38
C LEU A 182 -16.48 -7.56 -9.16
N SER A 183 -15.39 -8.15 -8.71
CA SER A 183 -14.62 -7.75 -7.55
C SER A 183 -13.23 -7.35 -7.96
N ALA A 184 -12.83 -6.13 -7.57
CA ALA A 184 -11.45 -5.68 -7.71
C ALA A 184 -10.43 -6.65 -7.06
N ARG A 185 -10.86 -7.41 -6.05
CA ARG A 185 -9.98 -8.37 -5.37
C ARG A 185 -9.82 -9.66 -6.15
N PHE A 186 -10.94 -10.32 -6.44
CA PHE A 186 -10.96 -11.72 -6.89
C PHE A 186 -10.77 -11.86 -8.40
N ASP A 187 -11.19 -10.85 -9.18
CA ASP A 187 -11.10 -10.90 -10.65
C ASP A 187 -9.80 -10.31 -11.21
N CYS A 188 -8.96 -9.72 -10.34
CA CYS A 188 -7.65 -9.23 -10.73
C CYS A 188 -6.71 -10.40 -11.08
N LYS A 189 -6.24 -10.44 -12.32
CA LYS A 189 -5.45 -11.52 -12.89
C LYS A 189 -3.97 -11.41 -12.56
N LYS A 190 -3.45 -10.18 -12.51
CA LYS A 190 -2.02 -9.90 -12.33
C LYS A 190 -1.84 -8.58 -11.61
N ARG A 191 -0.88 -8.56 -10.69
CA ARG A 191 -0.42 -7.37 -9.97
C ARG A 191 1.04 -7.16 -10.31
N THR A 192 1.38 -5.94 -10.72
CA THR A 192 2.75 -5.53 -11.04
C THR A 192 3.22 -4.55 -9.99
N TYR A 193 4.34 -4.85 -9.35
CA TYR A 193 5.05 -3.93 -8.48
C TYR A 193 6.36 -3.49 -9.12
N LYS A 194 6.73 -2.25 -8.84
CA LYS A 194 8.06 -1.72 -9.14
C LYS A 194 8.72 -1.30 -7.84
N TYR A 195 9.99 -1.61 -7.69
CA TYR A 195 10.84 -1.16 -6.60
C TYR A 195 12.01 -0.37 -7.19
N PHE A 196 12.10 0.91 -6.86
CA PHE A 196 13.12 1.81 -7.40
C PHE A 196 14.31 1.91 -6.43
N PHE A 197 15.55 1.88 -6.93
CA PHE A 197 16.72 1.95 -6.06
C PHE A 197 17.94 2.47 -6.83
N PRO A 198 18.88 3.20 -6.18
CA PRO A 198 20.17 3.48 -6.79
C PRO A 198 21.00 2.20 -6.87
N LEU A 199 21.84 2.08 -7.88
CA LEU A 199 22.75 0.95 -8.05
C LEU A 199 23.64 0.79 -6.81
N GLY A 200 24.19 1.90 -6.30
CA GLY A 200 24.87 1.98 -5.01
C GLY A 200 25.93 0.87 -4.84
N SER A 201 25.74 0.03 -3.82
CA SER A 201 26.64 -1.08 -3.48
C SER A 201 26.31 -2.40 -4.20
N ILE A 202 25.35 -2.41 -5.13
CA ILE A 202 25.03 -3.59 -5.94
C ILE A 202 26.13 -3.82 -6.96
N LYS A 203 26.77 -4.99 -6.86
CA LYS A 203 27.87 -5.43 -7.73
C LYS A 203 27.38 -6.14 -8.98
N SER A 204 26.24 -6.83 -8.91
CA SER A 204 25.73 -7.62 -10.05
C SER A 204 24.20 -7.67 -10.12
N LEU A 205 23.62 -6.92 -11.06
CA LEU A 205 22.22 -7.09 -11.46
C LEU A 205 21.97 -8.44 -12.16
N SER A 206 23.00 -9.02 -12.79
CA SER A 206 22.89 -10.35 -13.41
C SER A 206 22.59 -11.42 -12.36
N LYS A 207 23.29 -11.43 -11.22
CA LYS A 207 22.99 -12.36 -10.13
C LYS A 207 21.61 -12.12 -9.53
N MET A 208 21.17 -10.86 -9.43
CA MET A 208 19.80 -10.55 -9.01
C MET A 208 18.74 -11.08 -9.98
N ASN A 209 19.01 -11.03 -11.29
CA ASN A 209 18.12 -11.55 -12.33
C ASN A 209 18.10 -13.08 -12.35
N GLU A 210 19.24 -13.73 -12.14
CA GLU A 210 19.33 -15.18 -11.98
C GLU A 210 18.52 -15.67 -10.77
N ALA A 211 18.72 -15.03 -9.61
CA ALA A 211 17.93 -15.27 -8.41
C ALA A 211 16.43 -14.97 -8.63
N GLY A 212 16.13 -13.89 -9.37
CA GLY A 212 14.77 -13.53 -9.77
C GLY A 212 14.09 -14.62 -10.60
N ALA A 213 14.80 -15.22 -11.56
CA ALA A 213 14.29 -16.30 -12.40
C ALA A 213 13.89 -17.54 -11.58
N LYS A 214 14.66 -17.88 -10.53
CA LYS A 214 14.34 -18.98 -9.61
C LYS A 214 13.03 -18.76 -8.82
N LEU A 215 12.65 -17.50 -8.57
CA LEU A 215 11.39 -17.16 -7.91
C LEU A 215 10.15 -17.31 -8.83
N VAL A 216 10.33 -17.40 -10.15
CA VAL A 216 9.23 -17.53 -11.12
C VAL A 216 8.60 -18.93 -11.01
N GLY A 217 7.27 -18.99 -11.14
CA GLY A 217 6.50 -20.22 -10.94
C GLY A 217 5.67 -20.23 -9.67
N SER A 218 5.19 -21.40 -9.28
CA SER A 218 4.32 -21.60 -8.11
C SER A 218 5.12 -22.25 -6.99
N HIS A 219 5.38 -21.50 -5.92
CA HIS A 219 6.20 -21.94 -4.80
C HIS A 219 5.58 -21.55 -3.46
N ASP A 220 6.01 -22.20 -2.37
CA ASP A 220 5.69 -21.79 -1.01
C ASP A 220 6.63 -20.66 -0.54
N PHE A 221 6.07 -19.46 -0.40
CA PHE A 221 6.83 -18.25 -0.05
C PHE A 221 6.83 -17.94 1.45
N ARG A 222 6.62 -18.91 2.35
CA ARG A 222 6.63 -18.66 3.81
C ARG A 222 7.96 -18.10 4.31
N ASN A 223 9.07 -18.44 3.68
CA ASN A 223 10.40 -17.90 3.98
C ASN A 223 10.64 -16.51 3.39
N PHE A 224 9.74 -16.04 2.52
CA PHE A 224 9.76 -14.74 1.88
C PHE A 224 8.60 -13.84 2.31
N CYS A 225 7.95 -14.09 3.45
CA CYS A 225 6.86 -13.23 3.91
C CYS A 225 6.77 -13.18 5.44
N LYS A 226 5.91 -12.30 5.95
CA LYS A 226 5.50 -12.36 7.35
C LYS A 226 4.24 -13.22 7.45
N MET A 227 4.37 -14.39 8.07
CA MET A 227 3.23 -15.29 8.26
C MET A 227 2.12 -14.62 9.09
N ASP A 228 0.92 -14.59 8.53
CA ASP A 228 -0.26 -13.91 9.08
C ASP A 228 -1.37 -14.91 9.40
N VAL A 229 -1.02 -15.89 10.24
CA VAL A 229 -1.92 -16.96 10.68
C VAL A 229 -3.14 -16.38 11.43
N SER A 230 -2.97 -15.24 12.09
CA SER A 230 -4.04 -14.49 12.76
C SER A 230 -5.19 -14.12 11.83
N ASN A 231 -4.88 -13.74 10.59
CA ASN A 231 -5.86 -13.37 9.58
C ASN A 231 -6.33 -14.58 8.73
N GLY A 232 -6.11 -15.80 9.21
CA GLY A 232 -6.58 -17.03 8.56
C GLY A 232 -5.74 -17.48 7.36
N VAL A 233 -4.53 -16.94 7.19
CA VAL A 233 -3.64 -17.35 6.09
C VAL A 233 -2.95 -18.67 6.45
N LEU A 234 -3.39 -19.75 5.81
CA LEU A 234 -2.84 -21.10 5.99
C LEU A 234 -2.03 -21.58 4.78
N THR A 235 -2.26 -21.00 3.60
CA THR A 235 -1.51 -21.31 2.37
C THR A 235 -0.59 -20.16 1.96
N TYR A 236 0.66 -20.51 1.74
CA TYR A 236 1.75 -19.61 1.36
C TYR A 236 2.19 -19.82 -0.09
N ILE A 237 1.45 -20.63 -0.84
CA ILE A 237 1.72 -20.86 -2.26
C ILE A 237 1.27 -19.64 -3.06
N ARG A 238 2.18 -19.04 -3.84
CA ARG A 238 1.87 -17.95 -4.77
C ARG A 238 2.50 -18.23 -6.12
N ARG A 239 1.94 -17.63 -7.18
CA ARG A 239 2.47 -17.76 -8.53
C ARG A 239 3.09 -16.45 -8.98
N MET A 240 4.39 -16.47 -9.17
CA MET A 240 5.17 -15.37 -9.72
C MET A 240 5.28 -15.54 -11.23
N VAL A 241 5.08 -14.45 -11.97
CA VAL A 241 5.11 -14.41 -13.44
C VAL A 241 6.44 -13.86 -13.93
N ASN A 242 6.98 -12.85 -13.26
CA ASN A 242 8.24 -12.21 -13.64
C ASN A 242 8.89 -11.56 -12.42
N VAL A 243 10.21 -11.67 -12.32
CA VAL A 243 11.05 -10.95 -11.36
C VAL A 243 12.32 -10.55 -12.10
N SER A 244 12.50 -9.26 -12.37
CA SER A 244 13.62 -8.76 -13.17
C SER A 244 14.07 -7.37 -12.74
N THR A 245 15.36 -7.11 -12.87
CA THR A 245 16.03 -5.86 -12.56
C THR A 245 16.67 -5.27 -13.81
N SER A 246 16.62 -3.94 -13.92
CA SER A 246 17.25 -3.21 -15.01
C SER A 246 17.61 -1.78 -14.57
N VAL A 247 18.60 -1.19 -15.24
CA VAL A 247 18.89 0.25 -15.13
C VAL A 247 17.79 1.03 -15.86
N LEU A 248 17.33 2.16 -15.32
CA LEU A 248 16.26 2.97 -15.90
C LEU A 248 16.73 3.76 -17.13
N GLU A 249 17.93 4.35 -17.06
CA GLU A 249 18.54 5.12 -18.15
C GLU A 249 19.89 4.49 -18.53
N PRO A 250 19.89 3.40 -19.32
CA PRO A 250 21.12 2.71 -19.69
C PRO A 250 21.93 3.59 -20.64
N SER A 251 23.00 4.20 -20.15
CA SER A 251 23.98 4.87 -21.02
C SER A 251 24.94 3.82 -21.60
N LYS A 252 25.09 3.77 -22.93
CA LYS A 252 26.03 2.85 -23.59
C LYS A 252 27.48 3.34 -23.54
N GLU A 253 27.68 4.61 -23.20
CA GLU A 253 28.96 5.31 -23.37
C GLU A 253 29.65 5.67 -22.04
N LYS A 254 28.98 5.50 -20.89
CA LYS A 254 29.57 5.75 -19.57
C LYS A 254 29.55 4.49 -18.72
N GLU A 255 30.59 4.34 -17.90
CA GLU A 255 30.61 3.35 -16.84
C GLU A 255 29.46 3.59 -15.87
N SER A 256 28.94 2.49 -15.29
CA SER A 256 27.82 2.56 -14.35
C SER A 256 28.19 3.36 -13.10
N SER A 257 27.39 4.37 -12.79
CA SER A 257 27.53 5.18 -11.59
C SER A 257 26.79 4.53 -10.41
N PRO A 258 27.32 4.62 -9.17
CA PRO A 258 26.55 4.25 -7.98
C PRO A 258 25.23 5.02 -7.84
N TYR A 259 25.09 6.15 -8.51
CA TYR A 259 23.87 6.96 -8.53
C TYR A 259 22.85 6.51 -9.59
N ASP A 260 23.22 5.60 -10.50
CA ASP A 260 22.33 5.12 -11.56
C ASP A 260 21.08 4.49 -10.93
N LEU A 261 19.91 4.96 -11.35
CA LEU A 261 18.66 4.44 -10.83
C LEU A 261 18.29 3.14 -11.56
N CYS A 262 17.94 2.15 -10.76
CA CYS A 262 17.50 0.83 -11.17
C CYS A 262 16.03 0.62 -10.78
N VAL A 263 15.40 -0.35 -11.44
CA VAL A 263 14.06 -0.83 -11.10
C VAL A 263 14.06 -2.35 -11.02
N LEU A 264 13.49 -2.87 -9.93
CA LEU A 264 13.06 -4.26 -9.82
C LEU A 264 11.57 -4.31 -10.14
N LYS A 265 11.21 -5.05 -11.19
CA LYS A 265 9.83 -5.35 -11.58
C LYS A 265 9.45 -6.73 -11.07
N VAL A 266 8.32 -6.80 -10.35
CA VAL A 266 7.77 -8.04 -9.80
C VAL A 266 6.33 -8.19 -10.25
N GLU A 267 6.01 -9.28 -10.94
CA GLU A 267 4.67 -9.60 -11.43
C GLU A 267 4.21 -10.94 -10.87
N GLY A 268 2.97 -10.99 -10.40
CA GLY A 268 2.38 -12.20 -9.84
C GLY A 268 0.87 -12.12 -9.77
N ASN A 269 0.22 -13.24 -9.47
CA ASN A 269 -1.24 -13.28 -9.32
C ASN A 269 -1.68 -12.56 -8.03
N ALA A 270 -1.04 -12.87 -6.91
CA ALA A 270 -1.27 -12.28 -5.61
C ALA A 270 0.00 -12.36 -4.76
N PHE A 271 0.10 -11.51 -3.74
CA PHE A 271 1.26 -11.47 -2.85
C PHE A 271 0.84 -11.64 -1.39
N LEU A 272 1.70 -12.29 -0.61
CA LEU A 272 1.59 -12.44 0.84
C LEU A 272 2.04 -11.15 1.55
N TRP A 273 1.73 -11.05 2.84
CA TRP A 273 2.12 -9.90 3.64
C TRP A 273 3.64 -9.74 3.68
N HIS A 274 4.12 -8.53 3.35
CA HIS A 274 5.54 -8.18 3.18
C HIS A 274 6.31 -8.95 2.11
N GLN A 275 5.65 -9.75 1.25
CA GLN A 275 6.37 -10.69 0.38
C GLN A 275 7.44 -10.05 -0.49
N ILE A 276 7.06 -8.96 -1.16
CA ILE A 276 7.94 -8.28 -2.12
C ILE A 276 9.12 -7.64 -1.40
N ARG A 277 8.91 -7.04 -0.23
CA ARG A 277 9.99 -6.42 0.56
C ARG A 277 10.98 -7.45 1.07
N CYS A 278 10.51 -8.65 1.43
CA CYS A 278 11.38 -9.77 1.78
C CYS A 278 12.21 -10.25 0.58
N ILE A 279 11.58 -10.40 -0.59
CA ILE A 279 12.27 -10.74 -1.84
C ILE A 279 13.34 -9.69 -2.15
N VAL A 280 13.01 -8.39 -2.07
CA VAL A 280 13.96 -7.29 -2.28
C VAL A 280 15.16 -7.42 -1.34
N THR A 281 14.96 -7.72 -0.05
CA THR A 281 16.08 -7.93 0.89
C THR A 281 17.01 -9.02 0.38
N VAL A 282 16.49 -10.21 0.08
CA VAL A 282 17.31 -11.35 -0.37
C VAL A 282 18.06 -11.02 -1.66
N LEU A 283 17.37 -10.44 -2.65
CA LEU A 283 17.97 -10.04 -3.91
C LEU A 283 19.06 -8.97 -3.71
N PHE A 284 18.91 -8.05 -2.78
CA PHE A 284 19.95 -7.04 -2.50
C PHE A 284 21.21 -7.68 -1.90
N HIS A 285 21.07 -8.66 -1.01
CA HIS A 285 22.23 -9.39 -0.48
C HIS A 285 22.95 -10.18 -1.57
N ILE A 286 22.21 -10.81 -2.50
CA ILE A 286 22.77 -11.48 -3.67
C ILE A 286 23.46 -10.47 -4.61
N GLY A 287 22.79 -9.36 -4.91
CA GLY A 287 23.33 -8.28 -5.75
C GLY A 287 24.59 -7.64 -5.19
N GLN A 288 24.73 -7.57 -3.86
CA GLN A 288 25.93 -7.10 -3.15
C GLN A 288 27.07 -8.15 -3.14
N GLY A 289 26.80 -9.37 -3.60
CA GLY A 289 27.74 -10.51 -3.57
C GLY A 289 27.96 -11.07 -2.16
N ARG A 290 26.99 -10.92 -1.26
CA ARG A 290 27.01 -11.50 0.09
C ARG A 290 26.39 -12.89 0.14
N GLU A 291 25.57 -13.20 -0.85
CA GLU A 291 24.89 -14.47 -1.03
C GLU A 291 24.93 -14.85 -2.51
N GLU A 292 24.72 -16.13 -2.79
CA GLU A 292 24.64 -16.65 -4.15
C GLU A 292 23.18 -16.90 -4.59
N PRO A 293 22.87 -16.90 -5.90
CA PRO A 293 21.51 -17.12 -6.41
C PRO A 293 20.83 -18.40 -5.91
N GLU A 294 21.61 -19.46 -5.61
CA GLU A 294 21.14 -20.74 -5.06
C GLU A 294 20.46 -20.60 -3.70
N LEU A 295 20.70 -19.51 -2.96
CA LEU A 295 19.97 -19.22 -1.72
C LEU A 295 18.45 -19.18 -1.95
N ILE A 296 18.00 -18.79 -3.14
CA ILE A 296 16.57 -18.82 -3.48
C ILE A 296 16.03 -20.24 -3.42
N ASP A 297 16.75 -21.22 -3.98
CA ASP A 297 16.33 -22.62 -3.98
C ASP A 297 16.26 -23.15 -2.54
N GLU A 298 17.27 -22.84 -1.72
CA GLU A 298 17.31 -23.21 -0.31
C GLU A 298 16.12 -22.63 0.48
N LEU A 299 15.75 -21.38 0.24
CA LEU A 299 14.65 -20.72 0.95
C LEU A 299 13.27 -21.15 0.43
N LEU A 300 13.16 -21.63 -0.80
CA LEU A 300 11.92 -22.20 -1.35
C LEU A 300 11.71 -23.67 -0.95
N ASP A 301 12.80 -24.39 -0.63
CA ASP A 301 12.75 -25.74 -0.07
C ASP A 301 12.32 -25.72 1.40
N ILE A 302 11.01 -25.91 1.62
CA ILE A 302 10.41 -25.91 2.95
C ILE A 302 10.71 -27.19 3.74
N GLU A 303 11.01 -28.30 3.07
CA GLU A 303 11.37 -29.55 3.75
C GLU A 303 12.74 -29.41 4.41
N LYS A 304 13.69 -28.83 3.68
CA LYS A 304 15.03 -28.54 4.18
C LYS A 304 15.06 -27.33 5.12
N ASN A 305 14.34 -26.26 4.78
CA ASN A 305 14.33 -25.00 5.52
C ASN A 305 12.90 -24.60 5.94
N PRO A 306 12.29 -25.27 6.95
CA PRO A 306 10.89 -25.05 7.33
C PRO A 306 10.65 -23.70 8.04
N CYS A 307 11.71 -23.06 8.51
CA CYS A 307 11.64 -21.87 9.35
C CYS A 307 12.37 -20.69 8.71
N ARG A 308 11.63 -19.59 8.48
CA ARG A 308 12.15 -18.35 7.89
C ARG A 308 13.33 -17.78 8.68
N PRO A 309 14.48 -17.49 8.05
CA PRO A 309 15.56 -16.74 8.71
C PRO A 309 15.13 -15.33 9.14
N GLN A 310 15.64 -14.84 10.27
CA GLN A 310 15.29 -13.53 10.83
C GLN A 310 16.04 -12.38 10.18
N TYR A 311 15.82 -12.17 8.89
CA TYR A 311 16.33 -10.98 8.17
C TYR A 311 15.33 -9.82 8.19
N GLY A 312 15.88 -8.60 8.07
CA GLY A 312 15.14 -7.35 8.05
C GLY A 312 14.39 -7.06 6.74
N LEU A 313 13.41 -6.18 6.79
CA LEU A 313 12.63 -5.81 5.61
C LEU A 313 13.28 -4.66 4.85
N ALA A 314 13.28 -4.74 3.52
CA ALA A 314 13.62 -3.61 2.66
C ALA A 314 12.65 -2.43 2.91
N SER A 315 13.10 -1.20 2.67
CA SER A 315 12.32 0.01 2.85
C SER A 315 11.02 -0.04 2.04
N GLU A 316 9.92 0.46 2.62
CA GLU A 316 8.61 0.57 1.97
C GLU A 316 8.53 1.66 0.91
N ILE A 317 9.28 2.75 1.08
CA ILE A 317 9.15 3.99 0.29
C ILE A 317 9.33 3.76 -1.21
N PRO A 318 10.30 2.95 -1.68
CA PRO A 318 10.50 2.77 -3.11
C PRO A 318 9.57 1.75 -3.75
N LEU A 319 8.72 1.07 -2.97
CA LEU A 319 7.78 0.09 -3.47
C LEU A 319 6.52 0.80 -4.00
N ASN A 320 6.15 0.47 -5.24
CA ASN A 320 4.98 1.01 -5.91
C ASN A 320 4.14 -0.13 -6.52
N LEU A 321 2.86 -0.24 -6.12
CA LEU A 321 1.87 -1.05 -6.85
C LEU A 321 1.54 -0.34 -8.17
N PHE A 322 2.18 -0.81 -9.23
CA PHE A 322 2.19 -0.10 -10.51
C PHE A 322 0.99 -0.45 -11.39
N ASP A 323 0.55 -1.71 -11.39
CA ASP A 323 -0.57 -2.17 -12.23
C ASP A 323 -1.39 -3.28 -11.58
N CYS A 324 -2.71 -3.25 -11.84
CA CYS A 324 -3.64 -4.34 -11.57
C CYS A 324 -4.40 -4.66 -12.85
N SER A 325 -4.18 -5.84 -13.41
CA SER A 325 -4.72 -6.24 -14.70
C SER A 325 -6.05 -7.00 -14.56
N TYR A 326 -7.02 -6.65 -15.40
CA TYR A 326 -8.35 -7.26 -15.48
C TYR A 326 -8.69 -7.58 -16.95
N GLU A 327 -9.49 -8.61 -17.18
CA GLU A 327 -9.95 -9.01 -18.51
C GLU A 327 -11.23 -8.26 -18.90
N GLY A 328 -11.32 -7.82 -20.16
CA GLY A 328 -12.56 -7.26 -20.71
C GLY A 328 -12.98 -5.88 -20.16
N LEU A 329 -12.08 -5.16 -19.47
CA LEU A 329 -12.37 -3.81 -18.97
C LEU A 329 -11.75 -2.73 -19.87
N THR A 330 -12.55 -1.70 -20.16
CA THR A 330 -12.09 -0.47 -20.82
C THR A 330 -12.20 0.67 -19.82
N TRP A 331 -11.08 1.34 -19.55
CA TRP A 331 -10.99 2.42 -18.57
C TRP A 331 -11.36 3.76 -19.21
N ASP A 332 -12.30 4.46 -18.58
CA ASP A 332 -12.68 5.83 -18.94
C ASP A 332 -11.77 6.83 -18.22
N TYR A 333 -11.03 7.60 -19.01
CA TYR A 333 -10.15 8.67 -18.56
C TYR A 333 -10.77 10.02 -18.93
N ASN A 334 -11.13 10.81 -17.94
CA ASN A 334 -11.52 12.21 -18.16
C ASN A 334 -10.27 13.05 -18.48
N LEU A 335 -10.17 13.58 -19.71
CA LEU A 335 -8.98 14.29 -20.18
C LEU A 335 -8.65 15.55 -19.38
N GLU A 336 -9.65 16.29 -18.91
CA GLU A 336 -9.45 17.51 -18.10
C GLU A 336 -8.87 17.17 -16.72
N SER A 337 -9.44 16.13 -16.08
CA SER A 337 -8.95 15.62 -14.80
C SER A 337 -7.56 15.01 -14.93
N LEU A 338 -7.31 14.27 -16.01
CA LEU A 338 -6.00 13.69 -16.30
C LEU A 338 -4.94 14.78 -16.51
N ARG A 339 -5.28 15.84 -17.25
CA ARG A 339 -4.39 17.01 -17.43
C ARG A 339 -4.04 17.66 -16.09
N THR A 340 -5.01 17.79 -15.19
CA THR A 340 -4.80 18.34 -13.84
C THR A 340 -3.87 17.44 -13.02
N CYS A 341 -4.11 16.12 -13.05
CA CYS A 341 -3.25 15.14 -12.38
C CYS A 341 -1.82 15.17 -12.92
N ILE A 342 -1.64 15.23 -14.24
CA ILE A 342 -0.32 15.29 -14.89
C ILE A 342 0.44 16.55 -14.45
N LYS A 343 -0.22 17.72 -14.43
CA LYS A 343 0.40 18.97 -13.96
C LYS A 343 0.89 18.84 -12.52
N GLY A 344 0.04 18.34 -11.62
CA GLY A 344 0.43 18.13 -10.22
C GLY A 344 1.60 17.17 -10.07
N PHE A 345 1.67 16.11 -10.89
CA PHE A 345 2.82 15.20 -10.88
C PHE A 345 4.10 15.83 -11.44
N GLN A 346 3.99 16.67 -12.46
CA GLN A 346 5.13 17.41 -13.01
C GLN A 346 5.67 18.41 -11.99
N GLU A 347 4.80 19.13 -11.28
CA GLU A 347 5.18 20.06 -10.21
C GLU A 347 5.88 19.33 -9.06
N LEU A 348 5.30 18.22 -8.58
CA LEU A 348 5.90 17.41 -7.53
C LEU A 348 7.25 16.81 -7.95
N TRP A 349 7.32 16.29 -9.19
CA TRP A 349 8.58 15.78 -9.75
C TRP A 349 9.64 16.87 -9.82
N ALA A 350 9.31 18.07 -10.32
CA ALA A 350 10.25 19.16 -10.43
C ALA A 350 10.81 19.57 -9.06
N GLU A 351 9.96 19.65 -8.03
CA GLU A 351 10.39 19.94 -6.66
C GLU A 351 11.40 18.90 -6.14
N HIS A 352 11.09 17.61 -6.30
CA HIS A 352 11.99 16.53 -5.85
C HIS A 352 13.27 16.43 -6.69
N ALA A 353 13.19 16.64 -7.99
CA ALA A 353 14.34 16.64 -8.89
C ALA A 353 15.31 17.78 -8.56
N ILE A 354 14.80 19.00 -8.34
CA ILE A 354 15.63 20.14 -7.91
C ILE A 354 16.31 19.85 -6.58
N LYS A 355 15.57 19.33 -5.59
CA LYS A 355 16.15 18.98 -4.28
C LYS A 355 17.23 17.89 -4.40
N ALA A 356 16.98 16.87 -5.22
CA ALA A 356 17.95 15.81 -5.47
C ALA A 356 19.21 16.36 -6.14
N GLU A 357 19.06 17.24 -7.13
CA GLU A 357 20.17 17.86 -7.85
C GLU A 357 20.99 18.79 -6.95
N MET A 358 20.33 19.61 -6.10
CA MET A 358 21.02 20.42 -5.10
C MET A 358 21.88 19.56 -4.16
N ILE A 359 21.34 18.44 -3.70
CA ILE A 359 22.08 17.49 -2.85
C ILE A 359 23.22 16.86 -3.63
N LYS A 360 23.01 16.48 -4.89
CA LYS A 360 24.03 15.88 -5.74
C LYS A 360 25.19 16.83 -6.00
N ALA A 361 24.90 18.10 -6.29
CA ALA A 361 25.92 19.14 -6.49
C ALA A 361 26.76 19.36 -5.22
N CYS A 362 26.12 19.39 -4.04
CA CYS A 362 26.85 19.45 -2.77
C CYS A 362 27.72 18.20 -2.55
N LEU A 363 27.24 17.00 -2.91
CA LEU A 363 28.01 15.77 -2.79
C LEU A 363 29.24 15.79 -3.71
N ASP A 364 29.08 16.23 -4.96
CA ASP A 364 30.19 16.32 -5.91
C ASP A 364 31.30 17.25 -5.42
N GLU A 365 30.93 18.41 -4.85
CA GLU A 365 31.90 19.35 -4.27
C GLU A 365 32.59 18.78 -3.02
N LEU A 366 31.86 18.03 -2.18
CA LEU A 366 32.48 17.39 -1.01
C LEU A 366 33.42 16.24 -1.42
N GLU A 367 33.02 15.43 -2.39
CA GLU A 367 33.81 14.32 -2.92
C GLU A 367 35.05 14.82 -3.68
N SER A 368 35.04 16.01 -4.27
CA SER A 368 36.23 16.59 -4.89
C SER A 368 37.33 16.97 -3.88
N HIS A 369 36.99 17.08 -2.60
CA HIS A 369 37.92 17.36 -1.50
C HIS A 369 38.29 16.10 -0.70
N PHE A 370 37.81 14.93 -1.11
CA PHE A 370 37.93 13.69 -0.35
C PHE A 370 38.36 12.53 -1.25
N ASP A 371 39.60 12.06 -1.07
CA ASP A 371 40.21 11.05 -1.95
C ASP A 371 39.61 9.64 -1.80
N GLU A 372 38.85 9.38 -0.73
CA GLU A 372 38.23 8.06 -0.52
C GLU A 372 36.83 7.99 -1.13
N ARG A 373 36.52 6.85 -1.75
CA ARG A 373 35.20 6.61 -2.34
C ARG A 373 34.20 6.13 -1.29
N VAL A 374 33.14 6.91 -1.04
CA VAL A 374 32.03 6.54 -0.15
C VAL A 374 30.84 6.03 -0.96
N ILE A 375 30.35 4.83 -0.66
CA ILE A 375 29.19 4.22 -1.33
C ILE A 375 28.14 3.83 -0.29
N GLU A 376 27.18 4.72 -0.07
CA GLU A 376 26.12 4.58 0.95
C GLU A 376 24.69 4.76 0.40
N GLN A 377 24.54 4.96 -0.92
CA GLN A 377 23.28 5.33 -1.58
C GLN A 377 22.14 4.33 -1.32
N ALA A 378 22.47 3.05 -1.11
CA ALA A 378 21.50 1.98 -0.88
C ALA A 378 21.29 1.62 0.61
N SER A 379 22.03 2.20 1.56
CA SER A 379 22.01 1.73 2.95
C SER A 379 20.70 2.01 3.67
N ALA A 380 20.03 3.12 3.32
CA ALA A 380 18.69 3.44 3.81
C ALA A 380 17.60 2.45 3.33
N LEU A 381 17.87 1.67 2.27
CA LEU A 381 16.93 0.71 1.73
C LEU A 381 16.88 -0.60 2.53
N LEU A 382 17.92 -0.88 3.33
CA LEU A 382 17.97 -2.02 4.24
C LEU A 382 18.20 -1.53 5.69
N PRO A 383 17.20 -0.89 6.32
CA PRO A 383 17.39 -0.18 7.59
C PRO A 383 17.90 -1.07 8.75
N HIS A 384 17.70 -2.38 8.66
CA HIS A 384 18.11 -3.35 9.68
C HIS A 384 19.41 -4.09 9.34
N SER A 385 20.09 -3.80 8.22
CA SER A 385 21.32 -4.48 7.81
C SER A 385 22.60 -3.84 8.37
N LYS A 386 22.50 -2.88 9.30
CA LYS A 386 23.66 -2.20 9.92
C LYS A 386 24.38 -3.05 10.97
N GLN A 387 24.25 -4.38 10.93
CA GLN A 387 25.07 -5.25 11.77
C GLN A 387 26.53 -5.12 11.34
N ARG A 388 27.45 -4.96 12.31
CA ARG A 388 28.89 -4.82 12.05
C ARG A 388 29.49 -6.03 11.33
N ILE A 389 28.88 -7.20 11.49
CA ILE A 389 29.32 -8.46 10.91
C ILE A 389 28.13 -9.04 10.15
N TYR A 390 28.35 -9.40 8.90
CA TYR A 390 27.35 -10.08 8.07
C TYR A 390 27.21 -11.55 8.51
N THR A 391 25.98 -12.02 8.73
CA THR A 391 25.67 -13.43 8.96
C THR A 391 24.95 -13.99 7.74
N PRO A 392 25.42 -15.10 7.15
CA PRO A 392 24.72 -15.77 6.05
C PRO A 392 23.28 -16.15 6.41
N PHE A 393 22.36 -16.11 5.44
CA PHE A 393 20.92 -16.32 5.69
C PHE A 393 20.61 -17.66 6.37
N LEU A 394 21.30 -18.74 5.95
CA LEU A 394 21.06 -20.09 6.49
C LEU A 394 21.59 -20.27 7.92
N GLU A 395 22.47 -19.38 8.38
CA GLU A 395 23.07 -19.39 9.72
C GLU A 395 22.31 -18.47 10.71
N MET A 396 21.39 -17.64 10.22
CA MET A 396 20.64 -16.72 11.08
C MET A 396 19.69 -17.46 12.03
N LEU A 397 19.35 -16.79 13.13
CA LEU A 397 18.23 -17.20 13.98
C LEU A 397 16.96 -17.37 13.14
N LYS A 398 16.22 -18.45 13.40
CA LYS A 398 15.02 -18.79 12.64
C LYS A 398 13.76 -18.27 13.34
N CYS A 399 12.76 -17.89 12.56
CA CYS A 399 11.41 -17.60 13.04
C CYS A 399 10.72 -18.92 13.47
N PRO A 400 9.67 -18.86 14.30
CA PRO A 400 8.85 -20.03 14.56
C PRO A 400 8.24 -20.60 13.28
N SER A 401 8.09 -21.93 13.22
CA SER A 401 7.48 -22.63 12.07
C SER A 401 6.01 -22.26 11.89
N LEU A 402 5.42 -22.65 10.75
CA LEU A 402 4.00 -22.45 10.51
C LEU A 402 3.15 -23.23 11.54
N GLU A 403 3.52 -24.49 11.78
CA GLU A 403 2.85 -25.40 12.72
C GLU A 403 2.91 -24.85 14.14
N GLU A 404 4.07 -24.34 14.57
CA GLU A 404 4.23 -23.70 15.88
C GLU A 404 3.33 -22.45 16.01
N LYS A 405 3.24 -21.62 14.96
CA LYS A 405 2.37 -20.43 14.96
C LYS A 405 0.89 -20.80 15.04
N ILE A 406 0.46 -21.83 14.30
CA ILE A 406 -0.92 -22.34 14.35
C ILE A 406 -1.23 -22.88 15.76
N GLN A 407 -0.33 -23.68 16.34
CA GLN A 407 -0.50 -24.21 17.70
C GLN A 407 -0.60 -23.08 18.74
N ARG A 408 0.24 -22.05 18.66
CA ARG A 408 0.18 -20.88 19.54
C ARG A 408 -1.15 -20.12 19.40
N LEU A 409 -1.64 -19.96 18.18
CA LEU A 409 -2.94 -19.32 17.92
C LEU A 409 -4.10 -20.12 18.52
N ASN A 410 -4.12 -21.44 18.30
CA ASN A 410 -5.15 -22.33 18.84
C ASN A 410 -5.15 -22.35 20.37
N LYS A 411 -3.97 -22.38 21.01
CA LYS A 411 -3.85 -22.24 22.47
C LYS A 411 -4.40 -20.91 22.97
N ARG A 412 -4.18 -19.81 22.24
CA ARG A 412 -4.73 -18.48 22.61
C ARG A 412 -6.25 -18.43 22.47
N ARG A 413 -6.83 -19.02 21.42
CA ARG A 413 -8.29 -19.11 21.23
C ARG A 413 -8.95 -19.87 22.38
N LYS A 414 -8.43 -21.05 22.73
CA LYS A 414 -8.93 -21.86 23.86
C LYS A 414 -8.85 -21.14 25.21
N ARG A 415 -7.81 -20.33 25.43
CA ARG A 415 -7.70 -19.53 26.68
C ARG A 415 -8.76 -18.45 26.76
N ASN A 416 -9.06 -17.78 25.65
CA ASN A 416 -10.10 -16.75 25.62
C ASN A 416 -11.49 -17.37 25.82
N GLU A 417 -11.76 -18.52 25.19
CA GLU A 417 -13.02 -19.27 25.37
C GLU A 417 -13.25 -19.77 26.81
N ASN A 418 -12.17 -20.00 27.57
CA ASN A 418 -12.25 -20.42 28.99
C ASN A 418 -12.22 -19.24 29.98
N SER A 419 -12.10 -17.99 29.50
CA SER A 419 -12.04 -16.78 30.33
C SER A 419 -13.33 -15.94 30.28
N ASP A 420 -14.25 -16.32 29.40
CA ASP A 420 -15.65 -15.86 29.34
C ASP A 420 -16.55 -16.91 30.03
#